data_AF-A0A537M3N3-F1
#
_entry.id   AF-A0A537M3N3-F1
#
_cell.length_a   1.000
_cell.length_b   1.000
_cell.length_c   1.000
_cell.angle_alpha   90.00
_cell.angle_beta   90.00
_cell.angle_gamma   90.00
#
_symmetry.space_group_name_H-M   'P 1'
#
loop_
_entity.id
_entity.type
_entity.pdbx_description
1 polymer ?
#
loop_
_entity_poly.entity_id
_entity_poly.type
_entity_poly.pdbx_seq_one_letter_code
_entity_poly.pdbx_strand_id
1 'polypeptide(L)'
;YPTTRVLTADGVVSLIGCLMGNPFINAVYIGHPGWKAMGGRIGYSAATGIMVVLLSWFGIISVLLALVPVVAISPILLYIGMLIGAQAFQTTPVKHAPAIVLALTPHLAAWAKLQIDTMLGSTISAAQAVGGLAADKVAAVKTAAIAALPQQGVLYHGLEVMGGGSILAGLVLGAIGVFVIERDFAKAGAFALSGAVLTYFGFMHGEAVGVGSGLGVTPAVALAYAVVAGGLFALSKVGSTQHYVSHPEMAAAPAE
;
A
#
# COMPACT_ATOMS: atom_id res chain seq x y z
N TYR A 1 5.37 -16.24 16.96
CA TYR A 1 6.59 -15.47 17.32
C TYR A 1 6.18 -14.20 18.07
N PRO A 2 6.99 -13.65 18.99
CA PRO A 2 6.68 -12.38 19.64
C PRO A 2 6.63 -11.24 18.61
N THR A 3 5.41 -10.80 18.26
CA THR A 3 5.12 -9.90 17.14
C THR A 3 5.93 -8.61 17.18
N THR A 4 6.04 -7.97 18.36
CA THR A 4 6.82 -6.75 18.54
C THR A 4 8.28 -6.94 18.13
N ARG A 5 8.91 -8.04 18.54
CA ARG A 5 10.31 -8.32 18.20
C ARG A 5 10.50 -8.50 16.69
N VAL A 6 9.56 -9.17 16.04
CA VAL A 6 9.59 -9.39 14.59
C VAL A 6 9.43 -8.07 13.84
N LEU A 7 8.44 -7.25 14.22
CA LEU A 7 8.19 -5.94 13.60
C LEU A 7 9.37 -4.97 13.80
N THR A 8 9.96 -4.93 15.01
CA THR A 8 11.13 -4.10 15.26
C THR A 8 12.33 -4.55 14.44
N ALA A 9 12.58 -5.86 14.34
CA ALA A 9 13.67 -6.37 13.53
C ALA A 9 13.48 -6.05 12.04
N ASP A 10 12.28 -6.27 11.51
CA ASP A 10 11.92 -5.99 10.12
C ASP A 10 12.08 -4.49 9.78
N GLY A 11 11.61 -3.61 10.67
CA GLY A 11 11.77 -2.17 10.52
C GLY A 11 13.24 -1.73 10.57
N VAL A 12 14.02 -2.19 11.55
CA VAL A 12 15.44 -1.83 11.68
C VAL A 12 16.25 -2.33 10.48
N VAL A 13 16.04 -3.57 10.04
CA VAL A 13 16.76 -4.13 8.89
C VAL A 13 16.36 -3.41 7.60
N SER A 14 15.09 -3.02 7.44
CA SER A 14 14.64 -2.19 6.33
C SER A 14 15.29 -0.81 6.31
N LEU A 15 15.46 -0.17 7.47
CA LEU A 15 16.16 1.12 7.58
C LEU A 15 17.64 0.99 7.18
N ILE A 16 18.31 -0.06 7.66
CA ILE A 16 19.70 -0.34 7.25
C ILE A 16 19.77 -0.55 5.74
N GLY A 17 18.88 -1.37 5.18
CA GLY A 17 18.81 -1.60 3.73
C GLY A 17 18.57 -0.30 2.96
N CYS A 18 17.68 0.56 3.43
CA CYS A 18 17.39 1.86 2.84
C CYS A 18 18.64 2.76 2.81
N LEU A 19 19.40 2.81 3.91
CA LEU A 19 20.68 3.55 3.96
C LEU A 19 21.74 2.98 3.00
N MET A 20 21.64 1.70 2.65
CA MET A 20 22.48 1.03 1.66
C MET A 20 21.93 1.13 0.23
N GLY A 21 20.85 1.89 0.00
CA GLY A 21 20.26 2.13 -1.31
C GLY A 21 19.15 1.16 -1.73
N ASN A 22 18.66 0.30 -0.82
CA ASN A 22 17.48 -0.54 -1.10
C ASN A 22 16.21 0.33 -1.07
N PRO A 23 15.47 0.47 -2.19
CA PRO A 23 14.24 1.26 -2.21
C PRO A 23 13.02 0.50 -1.66
N PHE A 24 13.16 -0.79 -1.35
CA PHE A 24 12.06 -1.66 -0.91
C PHE A 24 12.13 -1.96 0.58
N ILE A 25 10.95 -1.96 1.22
CA ILE A 25 10.81 -2.44 2.59
C ILE A 25 10.98 -3.96 2.63
N ASN A 26 11.69 -4.47 3.63
CA ASN A 26 11.77 -5.90 3.85
C ASN A 26 10.47 -6.39 4.49
N ALA A 27 10.18 -7.68 4.35
CA ALA A 27 9.06 -8.33 5.00
C ALA A 27 9.44 -9.75 5.38
N VAL A 28 8.68 -10.33 6.33
CA VAL A 28 8.84 -11.73 6.69
C VAL A 28 8.48 -12.61 5.51
N TYR A 29 9.43 -13.46 5.12
CA TYR A 29 9.29 -14.35 3.99
C TYR A 29 8.13 -15.35 4.20
N ILE A 30 7.18 -15.40 3.26
CA ILE A 30 5.97 -16.23 3.36
C ILE A 30 6.27 -17.73 3.47
N GLY A 31 7.34 -18.22 2.83
CA GLY A 31 7.73 -19.62 2.90
C GLY A 31 8.48 -19.98 4.19
N HIS A 32 8.75 -19.02 5.09
CA HIS A 32 9.49 -19.29 6.33
C HIS A 32 8.84 -20.40 7.19
N PRO A 33 7.51 -20.44 7.40
CA PRO A 33 6.86 -21.57 8.07
C PRO A 33 7.13 -22.92 7.39
N GLY A 34 7.10 -22.99 6.06
CA GLY A 34 7.40 -24.20 5.29
C GLY A 34 8.84 -24.68 5.47
N TRP A 35 9.82 -23.78 5.32
CA TRP A 35 11.24 -24.12 5.59
C TRP A 35 11.47 -24.52 7.04
N LYS A 36 10.76 -23.90 7.99
CA LYS A 36 10.83 -24.25 9.39
C LYS A 36 10.29 -25.65 9.66
N ALA A 37 9.19 -26.02 9.01
CA ALA A 37 8.60 -27.36 9.08
C ALA A 37 9.54 -28.43 8.51
N MET A 38 10.31 -28.10 7.46
CA MET A 38 11.36 -28.97 6.89
C MET A 38 12.64 -29.03 7.75
N GLY A 39 12.64 -28.49 8.97
CA GLY A 39 13.78 -28.52 9.88
C GLY A 39 14.78 -27.38 9.71
N GLY A 40 14.45 -26.35 8.92
CA GLY A 40 15.24 -25.14 8.76
C GLY A 40 15.54 -24.44 10.09
N ARG A 41 16.82 -24.09 10.30
CA ARG A 41 17.30 -23.38 11.50
C ARG A 41 18.12 -22.16 11.10
N ILE A 42 18.69 -21.47 12.09
CA ILE A 42 19.48 -20.25 11.87
C ILE A 42 20.61 -20.43 10.84
N GLY A 43 21.26 -21.60 10.81
CA GLY A 43 22.30 -21.91 9.83
C GLY A 43 21.79 -21.93 8.39
N TYR A 44 20.55 -22.39 8.16
CA TYR A 44 19.92 -22.33 6.84
C TYR A 44 19.71 -20.88 6.41
N SER A 45 19.13 -20.04 7.28
CA SER A 45 18.92 -18.62 6.99
C SER A 45 20.23 -17.87 6.73
N ALA A 46 21.28 -18.15 7.54
CA ALA A 46 22.59 -17.54 7.37
C ALA A 46 23.27 -17.98 6.06
N ALA A 47 23.23 -19.28 5.74
CA ALA A 47 23.79 -19.81 4.49
C ALA A 47 23.07 -19.22 3.27
N THR A 48 21.73 -19.13 3.30
CA THR A 48 20.96 -18.48 2.23
C THR A 48 21.34 -17.02 2.07
N GLY A 49 21.47 -16.26 3.17
CA GLY A 49 21.91 -14.87 3.12
C GLY A 49 23.30 -14.70 2.51
N ILE A 50 24.28 -15.50 2.95
CA ILE A 50 25.65 -15.49 2.41
C ILE A 50 25.63 -15.85 0.91
N MET A 51 24.87 -16.88 0.53
CA MET A 51 24.75 -17.28 -0.86
C MET A 51 24.20 -16.14 -1.72
N VAL A 52 23.13 -15.46 -1.29
CA VAL A 52 22.56 -14.32 -2.03
C VAL A 52 23.59 -13.19 -2.17
N VAL A 53 24.37 -12.89 -1.13
CA VAL A 53 25.44 -11.88 -1.20
C VAL A 53 26.48 -12.25 -2.24
N LEU A 54 26.95 -13.51 -2.26
CA LEU A 54 27.92 -13.98 -3.24
C LEU A 54 27.34 -13.91 -4.67
N LEU A 55 26.14 -14.43 -4.88
CA LEU A 55 25.46 -14.39 -6.18
C LEU A 55 25.27 -12.96 -6.69
N SER A 56 25.01 -12.02 -5.78
CA SER A 56 24.84 -10.59 -6.11
C SER A 56 26.18 -9.95 -6.47
N TRP A 57 27.25 -10.20 -5.71
CA TRP A 57 28.58 -9.64 -5.96
C TRP A 57 29.16 -10.10 -7.30
N PHE A 58 28.96 -11.38 -7.63
CA PHE A 58 29.42 -11.95 -8.91
C PHE A 58 28.46 -11.68 -10.09
N GLY A 59 27.37 -10.92 -9.89
CA GLY A 59 26.42 -10.58 -10.97
C GLY A 59 25.62 -11.76 -11.51
N ILE A 60 25.63 -12.91 -10.81
CA ILE A 60 24.98 -14.14 -11.26
C ILE A 60 23.45 -13.97 -11.29
N ILE A 61 22.89 -13.18 -10.37
CA ILE A 61 21.45 -12.90 -10.33
C ILE A 61 20.98 -12.23 -11.63
N SER A 62 21.75 -11.30 -12.19
CA SER A 62 21.39 -10.63 -13.45
C SER A 62 21.38 -11.59 -14.63
N VAL A 63 22.31 -12.55 -14.67
CA VAL A 63 22.34 -13.60 -15.69
C VAL A 63 21.13 -14.52 -15.56
N LEU A 64 20.77 -14.91 -14.34
CA LEU A 64 19.58 -15.73 -14.09
C LEU A 64 18.28 -15.01 -14.49
N LEU A 65 18.16 -13.71 -14.22
CA LEU A 65 17.00 -12.92 -14.64
C LEU A 65 16.91 -12.73 -16.16
N ALA A 66 18.03 -12.76 -16.87
CA ALA A 66 18.03 -12.74 -18.34
C ALA A 66 17.58 -14.09 -18.94
N LEU A 67 17.81 -15.19 -18.22
CA LEU A 67 17.42 -16.54 -18.65
C LEU A 67 15.99 -16.91 -18.27
N VAL A 68 15.51 -16.45 -17.11
CA VAL A 68 14.17 -16.76 -16.61
C VAL A 68 13.16 -15.75 -17.17
N PRO A 69 12.17 -16.18 -17.97
CA PRO A 69 11.14 -15.27 -18.46
C PRO A 69 10.34 -14.68 -17.29
N VAL A 70 10.19 -13.36 -17.25
CA VAL A 70 9.42 -12.67 -16.20
C VAL A 70 7.97 -13.19 -16.12
N VAL A 71 7.42 -13.63 -17.24
CA VAL A 71 6.06 -14.22 -17.33
C VAL A 71 5.92 -15.49 -16.48
N ALA A 72 7.02 -16.22 -16.23
CA ALA A 72 6.99 -17.41 -15.37
C ALA A 72 6.72 -17.08 -13.89
N ILE A 73 6.90 -15.82 -13.48
CA ILE A 73 6.66 -15.34 -12.12
C ILE A 73 5.16 -15.05 -11.89
N SER A 74 4.41 -14.75 -12.96
CA SER A 74 3.01 -14.31 -12.88
C SER A 74 2.08 -15.30 -12.15
N PRO A 75 2.14 -16.63 -12.39
CA PRO A 75 1.30 -17.57 -11.66
C PRO A 75 1.54 -17.58 -10.15
N ILE A 76 2.80 -17.36 -9.73
CA ILE A 76 3.18 -17.29 -8.31
C ILE A 76 2.55 -16.05 -7.67
N LEU A 77 2.63 -14.89 -8.34
CA LEU A 77 2.03 -13.65 -7.84
C LEU A 77 0.50 -13.75 -7.78
N LEU A 78 -0.12 -14.37 -8.78
CA LEU A 78 -1.56 -14.63 -8.80
C LEU A 78 -1.98 -15.53 -7.63
N TYR A 79 -1.25 -16.63 -7.39
CA TYR A 79 -1.52 -17.53 -6.28
C TYR A 79 -1.39 -16.83 -4.92
N ILE A 80 -0.31 -16.08 -4.70
CA ILE A 80 -0.09 -15.31 -3.46
C ILE A 80 -1.19 -14.27 -3.27
N GLY A 81 -1.55 -13.53 -4.34
CA GLY A 81 -2.61 -12.54 -4.31
C GLY A 81 -3.97 -13.13 -3.94
N MET A 82 -4.32 -14.30 -4.51
CA MET A 82 -5.54 -15.02 -4.16
C MET A 82 -5.54 -15.48 -2.70
N LEU A 83 -4.43 -16.06 -2.22
CA LEU A 83 -4.32 -16.55 -0.84
C LEU A 83 -4.41 -15.40 0.18
N ILE A 84 -3.62 -14.35 0.01
CA ILE A 84 -3.64 -13.20 0.94
C ILE A 84 -5.00 -12.49 0.88
N GLY A 85 -5.57 -12.35 -0.33
CA GLY A 85 -6.89 -11.78 -0.53
C GLY A 85 -7.99 -12.57 0.18
N ALA A 86 -7.99 -13.91 0.05
CA ALA A 86 -8.94 -14.77 0.74
C ALA A 86 -8.75 -14.73 2.27
N GLN A 87 -7.50 -14.79 2.74
CA GLN A 87 -7.17 -14.73 4.16
C GLN A 87 -7.65 -13.43 4.80
N ALA A 88 -7.54 -12.29 4.11
CA ALA A 88 -8.03 -11.02 4.64
C ALA A 88 -9.50 -11.10 5.09
N PHE A 89 -10.36 -11.80 4.35
CA PHE A 89 -11.77 -12.00 4.72
C PHE A 89 -12.00 -13.17 5.68
N GLN A 90 -11.21 -14.24 5.58
CA GLN A 90 -11.41 -15.45 6.38
C GLN A 90 -10.88 -15.32 7.81
N THR A 91 -9.80 -14.58 8.02
CA THR A 91 -9.18 -14.39 9.35
C THR A 91 -9.69 -13.14 10.07
N THR A 92 -10.57 -12.37 9.44
CA THR A 92 -11.15 -11.16 10.00
C THR A 92 -12.62 -11.43 10.38
N PRO A 93 -13.14 -10.89 11.50
CA PRO A 93 -14.56 -11.00 11.82
C PRO A 93 -15.46 -10.56 10.66
N VAL A 94 -16.48 -11.35 10.34
CA VAL A 94 -17.37 -11.14 9.17
C VAL A 94 -17.96 -9.73 9.12
N LYS A 95 -18.30 -9.15 10.29
CA LYS A 95 -18.81 -7.77 10.41
C LYS A 95 -17.86 -6.70 9.86
N HIS A 96 -16.56 -6.98 9.76
CA HIS A 96 -15.55 -6.03 9.26
C HIS A 96 -15.26 -6.20 7.76
N ALA A 97 -15.96 -7.09 7.04
CA ALA A 97 -15.78 -7.25 5.60
C ALA A 97 -15.89 -5.92 4.80
N PRO A 98 -16.80 -4.98 5.13
CA PRO A 98 -16.83 -3.67 4.47
C PRO A 98 -15.56 -2.84 4.70
N ALA A 99 -14.92 -2.95 5.87
CA ALA A 99 -13.69 -2.23 6.18
C ALA A 99 -12.50 -2.76 5.37
N ILE A 100 -12.48 -4.07 5.06
CA ILE A 100 -11.48 -4.66 4.16
C ILE A 100 -11.61 -4.05 2.75
N VAL A 101 -12.84 -3.99 2.22
CA VAL A 101 -13.09 -3.41 0.88
C VAL A 101 -12.73 -1.92 0.86
N LEU A 102 -13.06 -1.19 1.93
CA LEU A 102 -12.68 0.21 2.09
C LEU A 102 -11.14 0.39 2.09
N ALA A 103 -10.41 -0.47 2.80
CA ALA A 103 -8.95 -0.45 2.85
C ALA A 103 -8.30 -0.72 1.48
N LEU A 104 -8.98 -1.43 0.57
CA LEU A 104 -8.50 -1.69 -0.80
C LEU A 104 -8.68 -0.50 -1.76
N THR A 105 -9.57 0.44 -1.45
CA THR A 105 -9.92 1.54 -2.36
C THR A 105 -8.72 2.41 -2.78
N PRO A 106 -7.81 2.83 -1.88
CA PRO A 106 -6.61 3.58 -2.25
C PRO A 106 -5.68 2.81 -3.20
N HIS A 107 -5.56 1.49 -3.00
CA HIS A 107 -4.72 0.63 -3.84
C HIS A 107 -5.28 0.53 -5.26
N LEU A 108 -6.60 0.38 -5.39
CA LEU A 108 -7.27 0.36 -6.69
C LEU A 108 -7.12 1.71 -7.41
N ALA A 109 -7.22 2.83 -6.68
CA ALA A 109 -7.01 4.16 -7.24
C ALA A 109 -5.56 4.35 -7.74
N ALA A 110 -4.56 3.94 -6.94
CA ALA A 110 -3.15 3.99 -7.32
C ALA A 110 -2.86 3.13 -8.56
N TRP A 111 -3.41 1.91 -8.61
CA TRP A 111 -3.28 1.04 -9.77
C TRP A 111 -3.95 1.65 -11.01
N ALA A 112 -5.18 2.15 -10.91
CA ALA A 112 -5.88 2.77 -12.02
C ALA A 112 -5.13 3.99 -12.57
N LYS A 113 -4.60 4.85 -11.68
CA LYS A 113 -3.74 5.99 -12.06
C LYS A 113 -2.51 5.51 -12.84
N LEU A 114 -1.82 4.48 -12.34
CA LEU A 114 -0.63 3.92 -12.97
C LEU A 114 -0.92 3.41 -14.39
N GLN A 115 -2.07 2.75 -14.61
CA GLN A 115 -2.47 2.29 -15.94
C GLN A 115 -2.68 3.46 -16.90
N ILE A 116 -3.31 4.55 -16.45
CA ILE A 116 -3.51 5.77 -17.24
C ILE A 116 -2.16 6.42 -17.56
N ASP A 117 -1.28 6.59 -16.57
CA ASP A 117 0.05 7.19 -16.74
C ASP A 117 0.91 6.39 -17.72
N THR A 118 0.88 5.06 -17.62
CA THR A 118 1.61 4.15 -18.52
C THR A 118 1.09 4.25 -19.95
N MET A 119 -0.23 4.28 -20.14
CA MET A 119 -0.85 4.43 -21.46
C MET A 119 -0.55 5.80 -22.08
N LEU A 120 -0.62 6.87 -21.28
CA LEU A 120 -0.33 8.22 -21.75
C LEU A 120 1.15 8.35 -22.14
N GLY A 121 2.06 7.81 -21.33
CA GLY A 121 3.50 7.80 -21.61
C GLY A 121 3.86 7.01 -22.86
N SER A 122 3.26 5.84 -23.07
CA SER A 122 3.49 5.02 -24.27
C SER A 122 2.93 5.68 -25.54
N THR A 123 1.75 6.30 -25.45
CA THR A 123 1.11 7.02 -26.55
C THR A 123 1.94 8.24 -26.97
N ILE A 124 2.45 9.02 -26.01
CA ILE A 124 3.35 10.15 -26.28
C ILE A 124 4.62 9.66 -26.98
N SER A 125 5.24 8.60 -26.46
CA SER A 125 6.47 8.04 -27.03
C SER A 125 6.25 7.56 -28.47
N ALA A 126 5.12 6.91 -28.75
CA ALA A 126 4.75 6.49 -30.10
C ALA A 126 4.52 7.68 -31.04
N ALA A 127 3.83 8.73 -30.56
CA ALA A 127 3.58 9.95 -31.34
C ALA A 127 4.88 10.68 -31.71
N GLN A 128 5.87 10.70 -30.81
CA GLN A 128 7.19 11.25 -31.10
C GLN A 128 7.96 10.39 -32.12
N ALA A 129 7.89 9.07 -32.00
CA ALA A 129 8.59 8.14 -32.91
C ALA A 129 8.11 8.26 -34.36
N VAL A 130 6.82 8.55 -34.59
CA VAL A 130 6.25 8.76 -35.93
C VAL A 130 6.32 10.22 -36.42
N GLY A 131 6.97 11.11 -35.67
CA GLY A 131 7.07 12.54 -36.00
C GLY A 131 5.76 13.33 -35.84
N GLY A 132 4.74 12.75 -35.22
CA GLY A 132 3.44 13.37 -34.98
C GLY A 132 3.41 14.32 -33.77
N LEU A 133 4.47 14.33 -32.95
CA LEU A 133 4.58 15.18 -31.78
C LEU A 133 6.00 15.73 -31.61
N ALA A 134 6.13 17.05 -31.61
CA ALA A 134 7.39 17.72 -31.27
C ALA A 134 7.66 17.67 -29.76
N ALA A 135 8.93 17.56 -29.37
CA ALA A 135 9.34 17.41 -27.97
C ALA A 135 8.90 18.58 -27.07
N ASP A 136 8.82 19.80 -27.61
CA ASP A 136 8.35 20.99 -26.88
C ASP A 136 6.85 20.96 -26.56
N LYS A 137 6.07 20.13 -27.27
CA LYS A 137 4.62 20.02 -27.10
C LYS A 137 4.19 18.91 -26.15
N VAL A 138 5.10 18.06 -25.68
CA VAL A 138 4.79 16.91 -24.81
C VAL A 138 4.03 17.33 -23.55
N ALA A 139 4.51 18.37 -22.85
CA ALA A 139 3.86 18.85 -21.64
C ALA A 139 2.44 19.39 -21.92
N ALA A 140 2.27 20.17 -23.00
CA ALA A 140 0.98 20.72 -23.38
C ALA A 140 -0.02 19.62 -23.75
N VAL A 141 0.42 18.60 -24.50
CA VAL A 141 -0.40 17.43 -24.85
C VAL A 141 -0.78 16.62 -23.62
N LYS A 142 0.16 16.37 -22.70
CA LYS A 142 -0.13 15.68 -21.44
C LYS A 142 -1.22 16.40 -20.64
N THR A 143 -1.09 17.72 -20.49
CA THR A 143 -2.10 18.53 -19.77
C THR A 143 -3.45 18.51 -20.48
N ALA A 144 -3.49 18.67 -21.80
CA ALA A 144 -4.73 18.61 -22.57
C ALA A 144 -5.41 17.24 -22.51
N ALA A 145 -4.61 16.16 -22.56
CA ALA A 145 -5.11 14.79 -22.45
C ALA A 145 -5.76 14.55 -21.10
N ILE A 146 -5.10 14.94 -20.00
CA ILE A 146 -5.65 14.82 -18.64
C ILE A 146 -6.94 15.66 -18.49
N ALA A 147 -6.96 16.87 -19.04
CA ALA A 147 -8.15 17.75 -19.00
C ALA A 147 -9.34 17.22 -19.81
N ALA A 148 -9.11 16.30 -20.76
CA ALA A 148 -10.13 15.65 -21.57
C ALA A 148 -10.68 14.33 -20.98
N LEU A 149 -10.06 13.81 -19.93
CA LEU A 149 -10.48 12.56 -19.27
C LEU A 149 -11.84 12.64 -18.57
N PRO A 150 -12.23 13.74 -17.89
CA PRO A 150 -13.54 13.83 -17.23
C PRO A 150 -14.73 13.65 -18.17
N GLN A 151 -14.61 14.10 -19.43
CA GLN A 151 -15.61 13.96 -20.48
C GLN A 151 -15.82 12.50 -20.88
N GLN A 152 -14.87 11.63 -20.55
CA GLN A 152 -14.92 10.18 -20.74
C GLN A 152 -15.23 9.42 -19.43
N GLY A 153 -15.62 10.13 -18.37
CA GLY A 153 -15.92 9.54 -17.06
C GLY A 153 -14.68 9.16 -16.24
N VAL A 154 -13.49 9.58 -16.65
CA VAL A 154 -12.24 9.28 -15.92
C VAL A 154 -11.81 10.48 -15.08
N LEU A 155 -11.94 10.35 -13.76
CA LEU A 155 -11.58 11.39 -12.79
C LEU A 155 -10.12 11.24 -12.32
N TYR A 156 -9.18 11.63 -13.18
CA TYR A 156 -7.74 11.45 -12.94
C TYR A 156 -7.27 12.05 -11.60
N HIS A 157 -7.65 13.30 -11.30
CA HIS A 157 -7.24 13.96 -10.06
C HIS A 157 -7.80 13.25 -8.82
N GLY A 158 -9.00 12.68 -8.90
CA GLY A 158 -9.58 11.87 -7.81
C GLY A 158 -8.78 10.59 -7.58
N LEU A 159 -8.36 9.90 -8.64
CA LEU A 159 -7.50 8.72 -8.56
C LEU A 159 -6.12 9.05 -7.97
N GLU A 160 -5.57 10.19 -8.36
CA GLU A 160 -4.29 10.70 -7.85
C GLU A 160 -4.36 10.98 -6.35
N VAL A 161 -5.35 11.75 -5.90
CA VAL A 161 -5.54 12.07 -4.49
C VAL A 161 -5.85 10.80 -3.69
N MET A 162 -6.73 9.93 -4.17
CA MET A 162 -7.09 8.70 -3.46
C MET A 162 -5.93 7.68 -3.40
N GLY A 163 -5.13 7.59 -4.46
CA GLY A 163 -4.02 6.64 -4.57
C GLY A 163 -2.71 7.09 -3.92
N GLY A 164 -2.56 8.39 -3.63
CA GLY A 164 -1.38 8.94 -2.94
C GLY A 164 -1.17 8.27 -1.58
N GLY A 165 -0.03 7.62 -1.39
CA GLY A 165 0.26 6.90 -0.14
C GLY A 165 -0.68 5.72 0.13
N SER A 166 -1.14 5.02 -0.92
CA SER A 166 -2.19 3.97 -0.85
C SER A 166 -2.06 2.97 0.30
N ILE A 167 -0.84 2.56 0.67
CA ILE A 167 -0.60 1.65 1.81
C ILE A 167 -1.06 2.29 3.14
N LEU A 168 -0.60 3.50 3.43
CA LEU A 168 -0.96 4.21 4.66
C LEU A 168 -2.42 4.63 4.63
N ALA A 169 -2.90 5.11 3.48
CA ALA A 169 -4.29 5.48 3.29
C ALA A 169 -5.23 4.28 3.51
N GLY A 170 -4.89 3.10 2.99
CA GLY A 170 -5.67 1.88 3.14
C GLY A 170 -5.70 1.41 4.58
N LEU A 171 -4.56 1.45 5.27
CA LEU A 171 -4.45 1.12 6.69
C LEU A 171 -5.30 2.06 7.55
N VAL A 172 -5.19 3.37 7.36
CA VAL A 172 -5.92 4.37 8.14
C VAL A 172 -7.42 4.28 7.87
N LEU A 173 -7.84 4.21 6.61
CA LEU A 173 -9.26 4.07 6.25
C LEU A 173 -9.86 2.75 6.75
N GLY A 174 -9.11 1.65 6.65
CA GLY A 174 -9.51 0.36 7.21
C GLY A 174 -9.71 0.44 8.72
N ALA A 175 -8.77 1.05 9.45
CA ALA A 175 -8.87 1.23 10.90
C ALA A 175 -10.07 2.09 11.30
N ILE A 176 -10.29 3.23 10.63
CA ILE A 176 -11.47 4.07 10.83
C ILE A 176 -12.74 3.26 10.58
N GLY A 177 -12.82 2.52 9.47
CA GLY A 177 -13.95 1.67 9.12
C GLY A 177 -14.26 0.63 10.19
N VAL A 178 -13.24 -0.08 10.69
CA VAL A 178 -13.37 -1.05 11.78
C VAL A 178 -13.94 -0.36 13.03
N PHE A 179 -13.31 0.71 13.52
CA PHE A 179 -13.75 1.34 14.77
C PHE A 179 -15.11 2.03 14.67
N VAL A 180 -15.51 2.49 13.48
CA VAL A 180 -16.87 2.97 13.23
C VAL A 180 -17.88 1.81 13.30
N ILE A 181 -17.59 0.66 12.70
CA ILE A 181 -18.43 -0.54 12.79
C ILE A 181 -18.57 -1.00 14.25
N GLU A 182 -17.49 -0.92 15.03
CA GLU A 182 -17.48 -1.26 16.46
C GLU A 182 -18.08 -0.17 17.36
N ARG A 183 -18.41 1.00 16.81
CA ARG A 183 -18.85 2.18 17.57
C ARG A 183 -17.85 2.65 18.63
N ASP A 184 -16.56 2.36 18.44
CA ASP A 184 -15.46 2.92 19.22
C ASP A 184 -14.97 4.21 18.56
N PHE A 185 -15.80 5.24 18.65
CA PHE A 185 -15.56 6.49 17.93
C PHE A 185 -14.34 7.26 18.44
N ALA A 186 -13.87 6.99 19.67
CA ALA A 186 -12.66 7.59 20.20
C ALA A 186 -11.42 7.10 19.42
N LYS A 187 -11.31 5.78 19.20
CA LYS A 187 -10.24 5.22 18.36
C LYS A 187 -10.39 5.59 16.91
N ALA A 188 -11.62 5.58 16.37
CA ALA A 188 -11.88 6.02 15.00
C ALA A 188 -11.42 7.48 14.79
N GLY A 189 -11.74 8.37 15.74
CA GLY A 189 -11.29 9.76 15.73
C GLY A 189 -9.76 9.89 15.83
N ALA A 190 -9.10 9.07 16.65
CA ALA A 190 -7.64 9.06 16.75
C ALA A 190 -6.96 8.64 15.43
N PHE A 191 -7.50 7.64 14.73
CA PHE A 191 -7.01 7.24 13.41
C PHE A 191 -7.32 8.29 12.33
N ALA A 192 -8.48 8.95 12.39
CA ALA A 192 -8.77 10.06 11.49
C ALA A 192 -7.81 11.25 11.74
N LEU A 193 -7.47 11.53 12.99
CA LEU A 193 -6.51 12.58 13.35
C LEU A 193 -5.09 12.23 12.86
N SER A 194 -4.64 10.98 13.02
CA SER A 194 -3.36 10.56 12.47
C SER A 194 -3.37 10.64 10.93
N GLY A 195 -4.49 10.30 10.29
CA GLY A 195 -4.72 10.51 8.86
C GLY A 195 -4.59 11.99 8.45
N ALA A 196 -5.11 12.93 9.23
CA ALA A 196 -4.97 14.36 8.99
C ALA A 196 -3.50 14.80 9.01
N VAL A 197 -2.73 14.34 10.01
CA VAL A 197 -1.31 14.65 10.15
C VAL A 197 -0.50 14.05 9.00
N LEU A 198 -0.74 12.78 8.66
CA LEU A 198 -0.05 12.11 7.56
C LEU A 198 -0.37 12.77 6.21
N THR A 199 -1.62 13.19 6.01
CA THR A 199 -2.06 13.91 4.81
C THR A 199 -1.43 15.31 4.73
N TYR A 200 -1.32 16.01 5.85
CA TYR A 200 -0.65 17.31 5.91
C TYR A 200 0.79 17.24 5.37
N PHE A 201 1.55 16.22 5.77
CA PHE A 201 2.93 16.02 5.30
C PHE A 201 3.05 15.33 3.94
N GLY A 202 1.94 14.93 3.32
CA GLY A 202 1.94 14.21 2.04
C GLY A 202 2.30 12.73 2.11
N PHE A 203 2.34 12.11 3.30
CA PHE A 203 2.48 10.66 3.45
C PHE A 203 1.22 9.90 2.99
N MET A 204 0.07 10.58 3.05
CA MET A 204 -1.21 10.14 2.50
C MET A 204 -1.75 11.22 1.57
N HIS A 205 -2.46 10.80 0.52
CA HIS A 205 -3.16 11.69 -0.40
C HIS A 205 -2.32 12.84 -0.97
N GLY A 206 -1.02 12.63 -1.16
CA GLY A 206 -0.09 13.62 -1.69
C GLY A 206 0.85 13.01 -2.74
N GLU A 207 1.36 13.85 -3.64
CA GLU A 207 2.31 13.45 -4.69
C GLU A 207 3.75 13.31 -4.17
N ALA A 208 4.08 14.04 -3.09
CA ALA A 208 5.39 14.02 -2.46
C ALA A 208 5.30 14.41 -0.97
N VAL A 209 6.32 14.02 -0.21
CA VAL A 209 6.46 14.40 1.19
C VAL A 209 6.95 15.85 1.29
N GLY A 210 6.29 16.66 2.12
CA GLY A 210 6.64 18.06 2.32
C GLY A 210 5.64 18.80 3.20
N VAL A 211 5.72 20.13 3.25
CA VAL A 211 4.77 20.99 3.99
C VAL A 211 3.84 21.80 3.06
N GLY A 212 3.92 21.54 1.75
CA GLY A 212 3.22 22.32 0.72
C GLY A 212 3.59 23.81 0.79
N SER A 213 2.61 24.68 0.58
CA SER A 213 2.73 26.14 0.74
C SER A 213 2.61 26.61 2.20
N GLY A 214 2.84 25.73 3.17
CA GLY A 214 2.69 25.99 4.62
C GLY A 214 1.36 25.50 5.21
N LEU A 215 0.37 25.20 4.37
CA LEU A 215 -0.93 24.65 4.77
C LEU A 215 -1.04 23.13 4.61
N GLY A 216 0.06 22.45 4.31
CA GLY A 216 0.12 21.02 4.02
C GLY A 216 0.11 20.72 2.53
N VAL A 217 0.45 19.47 2.17
CA VAL A 217 0.55 19.01 0.78
C VAL A 217 -0.81 18.95 0.10
N THR A 218 -1.83 18.42 0.77
CA THR A 218 -3.23 18.44 0.32
C THR A 218 -4.17 19.01 1.41
N PRO A 219 -4.20 20.34 1.57
CA PRO A 219 -4.84 21.01 2.71
C PRO A 219 -6.33 20.66 2.88
N ALA A 220 -7.08 20.58 1.77
CA ALA A 220 -8.50 20.25 1.81
C ALA A 220 -8.76 18.84 2.34
N VAL A 221 -7.93 17.87 1.97
CA VAL A 221 -8.06 16.47 2.42
C VAL A 221 -7.60 16.34 3.86
N ALA A 222 -6.49 16.98 4.24
CA ALA A 222 -6.04 17.03 5.62
C ALA A 222 -7.11 17.63 6.55
N LEU A 223 -7.74 18.73 6.12
CA LEU A 223 -8.86 19.34 6.84
C LEU A 223 -10.07 18.40 6.92
N ALA A 224 -10.40 17.68 5.85
CA ALA A 224 -11.49 16.70 5.87
C ALA A 224 -11.26 15.61 6.92
N TYR A 225 -10.05 15.05 7.00
CA TYR A 225 -9.68 14.11 8.06
C TYR A 225 -9.77 14.73 9.46
N ALA A 226 -9.34 15.98 9.63
CA ALA A 226 -9.43 16.68 10.92
C ALA A 226 -10.90 16.92 11.34
N VAL A 227 -11.78 17.28 10.41
CA VAL A 227 -13.23 17.42 10.65
C VAL A 227 -13.85 16.08 11.02
N VAL A 228 -13.51 15.01 10.30
CA VAL A 228 -13.97 13.65 10.62
C VAL A 228 -13.48 13.22 12.00
N ALA A 229 -12.23 13.52 12.35
CA ALA A 229 -11.67 13.24 13.67
C ALA A 229 -12.44 13.95 14.79
N GLY A 230 -12.71 15.25 14.62
CA GLY A 230 -13.51 16.04 15.56
C GLY A 230 -14.94 15.51 15.69
N GLY A 231 -15.59 15.17 14.58
CA GLY A 231 -16.93 14.60 14.56
C GLY A 231 -17.02 13.24 15.27
N LEU A 232 -16.09 12.33 14.99
CA LEU A 232 -16.02 11.02 15.64
C LEU A 232 -15.72 11.17 17.14
N PHE A 233 -14.81 12.07 17.52
CA PHE A 233 -14.52 12.34 18.93
C PHE A 233 -15.74 12.93 19.66
N ALA A 234 -16.50 13.83 19.03
CA ALA A 234 -17.75 14.34 19.61
C ALA A 234 -18.79 13.23 19.77
N LEU A 235 -18.94 12.35 18.78
CA LEU A 235 -19.81 11.18 18.87
C LEU A 235 -19.38 10.22 19.99
N SER A 236 -18.09 10.11 20.29
CA SER A 236 -17.60 9.28 21.39
C SER A 236 -18.01 9.80 22.77
N LYS A 237 -18.42 11.07 22.89
CA LYS A 237 -18.92 11.65 24.15
C LYS A 237 -20.42 11.45 24.35
N VAL A 238 -21.15 11.23 23.26
CA VAL A 238 -22.62 11.15 23.27
C VAL A 238 -23.12 9.71 23.04
N GLY A 239 -22.34 8.88 22.36
CA GLY A 239 -22.70 7.50 22.04
C GLY A 239 -22.26 6.50 23.10
N SER A 240 -23.08 5.49 23.36
CA SER A 240 -22.67 4.29 24.12
C SER A 240 -21.69 3.47 23.29
N THR A 241 -20.45 3.31 23.77
CA THR A 241 -19.47 2.39 23.21
C THR A 241 -19.99 0.96 23.36
N GLN A 242 -20.13 0.23 22.26
CA GLN A 242 -20.39 -1.20 22.31
C GLN A 242 -19.03 -1.90 22.33
N HIS A 243 -18.68 -2.48 23.48
CA HIS A 243 -17.44 -3.25 23.57
C HIS A 243 -17.60 -4.50 22.71
N TYR A 244 -16.82 -4.63 21.65
CA TYR A 244 -16.84 -5.83 20.83
C TYR A 244 -16.35 -7.02 21.66
N VAL A 245 -17.18 -8.06 21.75
CA VAL A 245 -16.80 -9.37 22.26
C VAL A 245 -16.29 -10.19 21.08
N SER A 246 -15.02 -10.58 21.11
CA SER A 246 -14.41 -11.43 20.09
C SER A 246 -15.26 -12.67 19.85
N HIS A 247 -15.59 -12.98 18.59
CA HIS A 247 -16.11 -14.30 18.27
C HIS A 247 -15.08 -15.35 18.67
N PRO A 248 -15.50 -16.57 19.09
CA PRO A 248 -14.58 -17.67 19.34
C PRO A 248 -13.65 -17.81 18.13
N GLU A 249 -12.36 -17.88 18.43
CA GLU A 249 -11.27 -17.95 17.47
C GLU A 249 -11.57 -19.09 16.50
N MET A 250 -12.00 -18.77 15.27
CA MET A 250 -11.87 -19.72 14.17
C MET A 250 -10.37 -19.91 14.02
N ALA A 251 -9.87 -21.06 14.48
CA ALA A 251 -8.49 -21.44 14.31
C ALA A 251 -8.14 -21.22 12.83
N ALA A 252 -7.31 -20.21 12.56
CA ALA A 252 -6.82 -19.96 11.23
C ALA A 252 -6.09 -21.25 10.82
N ALA A 253 -6.62 -21.95 9.82
CA ALA A 253 -5.93 -23.08 9.24
C ALA A 253 -4.54 -22.58 8.81
N PRO A 254 -3.46 -23.29 9.17
CA PRO A 254 -2.13 -22.90 8.70
C PRO A 254 -2.21 -22.79 7.18
N ALA A 255 -1.67 -21.70 6.64
CA ALA A 255 -1.45 -21.59 5.20
C ALA A 255 -0.52 -22.76 4.82
N GLU A 256 -1.10 -23.78 4.19
CA GLU A 256 -0.37 -24.93 3.64
C GLU A 256 0.66 -24.47 2.60
#